data_AF-A0A651DJ44-F1
#
_entry.id   AF-A0A651DJ44-F1
#
_cell.length_a   1.000
_cell.length_b   1.000
_cell.length_c   1.000
_cell.angle_alpha   90.00
_cell.angle_beta   90.00
_cell.angle_gamma   90.00
#
_symmetry.space_group_name_H-M   'P 1'
#
loop_
_entity.id
_entity.type
_entity.pdbx_description
1 polymer ?
#
loop_
_entity_poly.entity_id
_entity_poly.type
_entity_poly.pdbx_seq_one_letter_code
_entity_poly.pdbx_strand_id
1 'polypeptide(L)'
;MISACAATENNLPGDEKKLPGDENGLPVDENELLRLTLDELAYYDGREGRPAYIAVQGNIYDVTGSPRWPNGNHNGYQAGQDLTEIILNVSPHGLSTLDNVPLIGVLVDDHDEEEGE
;
A
#
# COMPACT_ATOMS: atom_id res chain seq x y z
N MET A 1 4.11 45.75 -14.62
CA MET A 1 4.64 45.80 -13.25
C MET A 1 3.57 45.28 -12.33
N ILE A 2 3.96 44.36 -11.48
CA ILE A 2 3.17 43.38 -10.73
C ILE A 2 2.25 44.07 -9.72
N SER A 3 0.99 43.65 -9.63
CA SER A 3 0.19 43.86 -8.40
C SER A 3 -0.76 42.69 -8.26
N ALA A 4 -0.48 41.85 -7.26
CA ALA A 4 -1.29 40.71 -6.86
C ALA A 4 -2.29 41.15 -5.78
N CYS A 5 -3.49 40.58 -5.82
CA CYS A 5 -4.35 40.46 -4.64
C CYS A 5 -5.06 39.11 -4.69
N ALA A 6 -4.96 38.41 -3.55
CA ALA A 6 -5.36 37.04 -3.33
C ALA A 6 -6.89 36.88 -3.24
N ALA A 7 -7.38 35.72 -3.66
CA ALA A 7 -8.60 35.14 -3.12
C ALA A 7 -8.19 33.86 -2.38
N THR A 8 -8.35 33.92 -1.06
CA THR A 8 -8.30 32.78 -0.15
C THR A 8 -9.56 31.94 -0.35
N GLU A 9 -9.41 30.64 -0.54
CA GLU A 9 -10.44 29.67 -0.18
C GLU A 9 -9.77 28.61 0.70
N ASN A 10 -9.88 28.84 2.01
CA ASN A 10 -9.69 27.78 2.99
C ASN A 10 -10.89 26.84 2.88
N ASN A 11 -10.64 25.56 2.62
CA ASN A 11 -11.57 24.52 3.07
C ASN A 11 -10.83 23.49 3.92
N LEU A 12 -11.53 23.05 4.96
CA LEU A 12 -11.03 22.51 6.22
C LEU A 12 -10.46 21.07 6.11
N PRO A 13 -9.68 20.63 7.13
CA PRO A 13 -8.91 19.41 7.09
C PRO A 13 -9.81 18.20 7.32
N GLY A 14 -9.91 17.33 6.32
CA GLY A 14 -10.50 16.01 6.46
C GLY A 14 -9.39 14.98 6.58
N ASP A 15 -9.15 14.55 7.82
CA ASP A 15 -8.43 13.32 8.18
C ASP A 15 -7.21 12.97 7.31
N GLU A 16 -6.09 13.67 7.54
CA GLU A 16 -4.76 13.13 7.22
C GLU A 16 -4.62 11.78 7.92
N LYS A 17 -4.98 10.69 7.22
CA LYS A 17 -4.58 9.34 7.62
C LYS A 17 -3.07 9.36 7.58
N LYS A 18 -2.47 9.53 8.76
CA LYS A 18 -1.03 9.52 8.95
C LYS A 18 -0.47 8.21 8.40
N LEU A 19 0.02 8.27 7.16
CA LEU A 19 0.68 7.16 6.51
C LEU A 19 1.93 6.82 7.35
N PRO A 20 2.15 5.54 7.71
CA PRO A 20 3.33 5.16 8.47
C PRO A 20 4.55 5.31 7.56
N GLY A 21 5.32 6.38 7.80
CA GLY A 21 6.58 6.65 7.14
C GLY A 21 7.67 5.73 7.64
N ASP A 22 8.29 5.02 6.69
CA ASP A 22 9.59 4.38 6.81
C ASP A 22 10.62 5.37 7.38
N GLU A 23 11.60 4.85 8.11
CA GLU A 23 12.63 5.50 8.92
C GLU A 23 13.48 6.61 8.22
N ASN A 24 13.18 6.95 6.97
CA ASN A 24 13.80 8.04 6.21
C ASN A 24 12.86 9.17 5.73
N GLY A 25 11.58 9.18 6.13
CA GLY A 25 10.73 10.38 6.10
C GLY A 25 10.63 11.13 4.75
N LEU A 26 10.74 10.42 3.62
CA LEU A 26 10.42 11.00 2.33
C LEU A 26 8.90 11.16 2.24
N PRO A 27 8.39 12.32 1.79
CA PRO A 27 6.97 12.45 1.48
C PRO A 27 6.66 11.45 0.38
N VAL A 28 5.91 10.40 0.72
CA VAL A 28 5.30 9.55 -0.31
C VAL A 28 4.25 10.43 -0.97
N ASP A 29 4.58 10.94 -2.16
CA ASP A 29 3.59 11.64 -2.95
C ASP A 29 2.48 10.62 -3.25
N GLU A 30 1.29 10.90 -2.74
CA GLU A 30 0.12 10.03 -2.90
C GLU A 30 -0.27 9.82 -4.38
N ASN A 31 0.23 10.66 -5.30
CA ASN A 31 0.08 10.48 -6.74
C ASN A 31 1.11 9.52 -7.34
N GLU A 32 2.12 9.07 -6.58
CA GLU A 32 3.14 8.09 -7.02
C GLU A 32 2.94 6.70 -6.39
N LEU A 33 1.95 6.54 -5.51
CA LEU A 33 1.59 5.24 -4.94
C LEU A 33 0.93 4.34 -5.98
N LEU A 34 1.36 3.07 -6.01
CA LEU A 34 0.77 2.05 -6.87
C LEU A 34 -0.70 1.81 -6.48
N ARG A 35 -1.60 1.78 -7.46
CA ARG A 35 -3.01 1.44 -7.25
C ARG A 35 -3.28 0.13 -7.95
N LEU A 36 -3.70 -0.88 -7.21
CA LEU A 36 -4.06 -2.19 -7.77
C LEU A 36 -5.42 -2.63 -7.26
N THR A 37 -6.21 -3.20 -8.14
CA THR A 37 -7.34 -4.05 -7.74
C THR A 37 -6.82 -5.36 -7.12
N LEU A 38 -7.71 -6.11 -6.48
CA LEU A 38 -7.35 -7.42 -5.92
C LEU A 38 -6.93 -8.41 -7.02
N ASP A 39 -7.55 -8.33 -8.19
CA ASP A 39 -7.22 -9.17 -9.34
C ASP A 39 -5.84 -8.83 -9.92
N GLU A 40 -5.48 -7.55 -10.00
CA GLU A 40 -4.14 -7.14 -10.44
C GLU A 40 -3.08 -7.51 -9.41
N LEU A 41 -3.39 -7.38 -8.12
CA LEU A 41 -2.50 -7.81 -7.04
C LEU A 41 -2.12 -9.28 -7.19
N ALA A 42 -3.03 -10.15 -7.64
CA ALA A 42 -2.79 -11.59 -7.81
C ALA A 42 -1.65 -11.94 -8.78
N TYR A 43 -1.28 -11.03 -9.69
CA TYR A 43 -0.12 -11.21 -10.55
C TYR A 43 1.21 -11.18 -9.78
N TYR A 44 1.28 -10.41 -8.69
CA TYR A 44 2.48 -10.18 -7.89
C TYR A 44 2.64 -11.26 -6.80
N ASP A 45 2.68 -12.50 -7.25
CA ASP A 45 2.72 -13.69 -6.39
C ASP A 45 4.13 -14.12 -5.99
N GLY A 46 5.19 -13.46 -6.46
CA GLY A 46 6.57 -13.85 -6.18
C GLY A 46 7.09 -15.06 -6.95
N ARG A 47 6.30 -15.64 -7.86
CA ARG A 47 6.68 -16.84 -8.62
C ARG A 47 7.27 -16.47 -9.97
N GLU A 48 8.08 -17.36 -10.52
CA GLU A 48 8.68 -17.19 -11.85
C GLU A 48 9.49 -15.89 -12.00
N GLY A 49 10.04 -15.38 -10.89
CA GLY A 49 10.79 -14.13 -10.85
C GLY A 49 9.93 -12.86 -10.84
N ARG A 50 8.60 -12.99 -10.72
CA ARG A 50 7.71 -11.84 -10.48
C ARG A 50 7.92 -11.27 -9.07
N PRO A 51 7.60 -9.98 -8.85
CA PRO A 51 7.56 -9.41 -7.51
C PRO A 51 6.51 -10.10 -6.64
N ALA A 52 6.67 -10.01 -5.32
CA ALA A 52 5.78 -10.55 -4.31
C ALA A 52 5.16 -9.41 -3.49
N TYR A 53 3.88 -9.13 -3.68
CA TYR A 53 3.15 -8.07 -2.96
C TYR A 53 2.04 -8.65 -2.09
N ILE A 54 1.72 -8.01 -0.98
CA ILE A 54 0.60 -8.39 -0.12
C ILE A 54 -0.24 -7.15 0.18
N ALA A 55 -1.56 -7.32 0.31
CA ALA A 55 -2.44 -6.28 0.80
C ALA A 55 -2.78 -6.50 2.27
N VAL A 56 -2.76 -5.40 3.06
CA VAL A 56 -3.14 -5.37 4.47
C VAL A 56 -3.86 -4.07 4.76
N GLN A 57 -5.13 -4.15 5.18
CA GLN A 57 -6.00 -3.02 5.45
C GLN A 57 -6.06 -2.01 4.29
N GLY A 58 -6.10 -2.50 3.04
CA GLY A 58 -6.12 -1.67 1.84
C GLY A 58 -4.77 -1.07 1.44
N ASN A 59 -3.68 -1.40 2.13
CA ASN A 59 -2.33 -0.97 1.81
C ASN A 59 -1.54 -2.10 1.16
N ILE A 60 -0.74 -1.81 0.13
CA ILE A 60 0.08 -2.79 -0.59
C ILE A 60 1.52 -2.68 -0.13
N TYR A 61 2.09 -3.82 0.26
CA TYR A 61 3.44 -3.94 0.79
C TYR A 61 4.33 -4.81 -0.09
N ASP A 62 5.57 -4.40 -0.32
CA ASP A 62 6.56 -5.17 -1.09
C ASP A 62 7.34 -6.14 -0.21
N VAL A 63 7.09 -7.44 -0.38
CA VAL A 63 7.81 -8.51 0.34
C VAL A 63 8.82 -9.25 -0.54
N THR A 64 9.07 -8.80 -1.77
CA THR A 64 9.93 -9.47 -2.77
C THR A 64 11.34 -9.71 -2.25
N GLY A 65 11.93 -8.72 -1.57
CA GLY A 65 13.28 -8.81 -1.01
C GLY A 65 13.37 -9.55 0.32
N SER A 66 12.24 -9.97 0.90
CA SER A 66 12.19 -10.54 2.25
C SER A 66 12.68 -11.99 2.25
N PRO A 67 13.70 -12.34 3.04
CA PRO A 67 14.13 -13.74 3.20
C PRO A 67 13.04 -14.66 3.77
N ARG A 68 11.99 -14.08 4.39
CA ARG A 68 10.85 -14.80 4.94
C ARG A 68 9.80 -15.20 3.90
N TRP A 69 9.86 -14.61 2.70
CA TRP A 69 8.90 -14.81 1.60
C TRP A 69 9.55 -15.43 0.35
N PRO A 70 10.25 -16.59 0.45
CA PRO A 70 10.84 -17.22 -0.72
C PRO A 70 9.75 -17.59 -1.75
N ASN A 71 9.94 -17.14 -2.99
CA ASN A 71 8.95 -17.27 -4.08
C ASN A 71 7.55 -16.76 -3.68
N GLY A 72 7.49 -15.70 -2.86
CA GLY A 72 6.26 -15.12 -2.37
C GLY A 72 5.45 -16.03 -1.44
N ASN A 73 6.05 -17.07 -0.83
CA ASN A 73 5.35 -17.91 0.14
C ASN A 73 5.86 -17.69 1.56
N HIS A 74 4.94 -17.55 2.52
CA HIS A 74 5.27 -17.52 3.94
C HIS A 74 4.23 -18.30 4.75
N ASN A 75 4.67 -19.32 5.48
CA ASN A 75 3.82 -20.14 6.36
C ASN A 75 2.54 -20.69 5.69
N GLY A 76 2.60 -21.00 4.39
CA GLY A 76 1.45 -21.52 3.64
C GLY A 76 0.56 -20.45 3.00
N TYR A 77 0.86 -19.16 3.20
CA TYR A 77 0.20 -18.04 2.53
C TYR A 77 1.04 -17.58 1.34
N GLN A 78 0.38 -17.25 0.24
CA GLN A 78 1.02 -16.77 -0.98
C GLN A 78 0.84 -15.24 -1.08
N ALA A 79 1.85 -14.57 -1.62
CA ALA A 79 1.74 -13.20 -2.10
C ALA A 79 0.73 -13.10 -3.26
N GLY A 80 0.34 -11.88 -3.58
CA GLY A 80 -0.73 -11.56 -4.52
C GLY A 80 -2.13 -11.66 -3.91
N GLN A 81 -2.25 -11.50 -2.59
CA GLN A 81 -3.51 -11.63 -1.87
C GLN A 81 -3.67 -10.55 -0.81
N ASP A 82 -4.92 -10.29 -0.42
CA ASP A 82 -5.22 -9.61 0.82
C ASP A 82 -5.04 -10.57 2.00
N LEU A 83 -4.06 -10.28 2.84
CA LEU A 83 -3.69 -11.06 4.02
C LEU A 83 -4.06 -10.34 5.33
N THR A 84 -4.95 -9.34 5.28
CA THR A 84 -5.41 -8.56 6.44
C THR A 84 -5.85 -9.47 7.58
N GLU A 85 -6.80 -10.38 7.31
CA GLU A 85 -7.34 -11.29 8.32
C GLU A 85 -6.27 -12.21 8.90
N ILE A 86 -5.35 -12.68 8.05
CA ILE A 86 -4.27 -13.57 8.47
C ILE A 86 -3.28 -12.84 9.38
N ILE A 87 -2.91 -11.62 9.00
CA ILE A 87 -1.97 -10.82 9.78
C ILE A 87 -2.60 -10.37 11.09
N LEU A 88 -3.88 -9.98 11.11
CA LEU A 88 -4.53 -9.50 12.33
C LEU A 88 -4.90 -10.63 13.30
N ASN A 89 -5.39 -11.76 12.81
CA ASN A 89 -6.04 -12.77 13.63
C ASN A 89 -5.28 -14.11 13.75
N VAL A 90 -4.34 -14.39 12.84
CA VAL A 90 -3.61 -15.67 12.81
C VAL A 90 -2.13 -15.50 13.13
N SER A 91 -1.50 -14.42 12.67
CA SER A 91 -0.09 -14.14 12.92
C SER A 91 0.15 -13.86 14.41
N PRO A 92 1.12 -14.54 15.06
CA PRO A 92 1.48 -14.25 16.46
C PRO A 92 2.12 -12.87 16.65
N HIS A 93 2.47 -12.18 15.55
CA HIS A 93 3.16 -10.90 15.55
C HIS A 93 2.31 -9.73 15.02
N GLY A 94 1.12 -9.98 14.48
CA GLY A 94 0.24 -8.90 14.03
C GLY A 94 0.85 -7.99 12.96
N LEU A 95 0.43 -6.73 12.99
CA LEU A 95 0.90 -5.65 12.12
C LEU A 95 2.40 -5.34 12.25
N SER A 96 3.03 -5.65 13.39
CA SER A 96 4.48 -5.43 13.59
C SER A 96 5.36 -6.22 12.61
N THR A 97 4.79 -7.19 11.90
CA THR A 97 5.46 -7.87 10.79
C THR A 97 5.77 -6.96 9.60
N LEU A 98 5.05 -5.84 9.47
CA LEU A 98 5.11 -4.88 8.37
C LEU A 98 5.99 -3.67 8.66
N ASP A 99 6.47 -3.49 9.90
CA ASP A 99 7.23 -2.30 10.33
C ASP A 99 8.49 -2.03 9.48
N ASN A 100 9.03 -3.05 8.82
CA ASN A 100 10.22 -2.97 7.96
C ASN A 100 9.91 -3.44 6.52
N VAL A 101 8.64 -3.39 6.13
CA VAL A 101 8.19 -3.79 4.79
C VAL A 101 7.74 -2.52 4.07
N PRO A 102 8.31 -2.19 2.90
CA PRO A 102 7.97 -0.99 2.17
C PRO A 102 6.48 -0.97 1.80
N LEU A 103 5.79 0.11 2.17
CA LEU A 103 4.49 0.48 1.62
C LEU A 103 4.71 1.03 0.21
N ILE A 104 4.13 0.40 -0.80
CA ILE A 104 4.33 0.78 -2.21
C ILE A 104 3.04 1.23 -2.89
N GLY A 105 1.89 1.02 -2.25
CA GLY A 105 0.61 1.26 -2.89
C GLY A 105 -0.61 1.07 -2.01
N VAL A 106 -1.77 1.15 -2.64
CA VAL A 106 -3.09 0.94 -2.05
C VAL A 106 -3.94 0.04 -2.92
N LEU A 107 -4.77 -0.78 -2.26
CA LEU A 107 -5.78 -1.56 -2.93
C LEU A 107 -6.93 -0.63 -3.32
N VAL A 108 -7.34 -0.65 -4.58
CA VAL A 108 -8.52 0.06 -5.07
C VAL A 108 -9.62 -0.95 -5.36
N ASP A 109 -10.87 -0.54 -5.13
CA ASP A 109 -12.01 -1.34 -5.56
C ASP A 109 -12.21 -1.12 -7.06
N ASP A 110 -12.69 -2.15 -7.74
CA ASP A 110 -12.98 -2.14 -9.18
C ASP A 110 -14.00 -1.05 -9.56
N HIS A 111 -14.71 -0.49 -8.57
CA HIS A 111 -15.71 0.56 -8.74
C HIS A 111 -15.21 2.00 -8.51
N ASP A 112 -13.95 2.21 -8.12
CA ASP A 112 -13.38 3.54 -7.83
C ASP A 112 -12.73 4.23 -9.06
N GLU A 113 -12.95 3.73 -10.28
CA GLU A 113 -12.47 4.36 -11.53
C GLU A 113 -13.46 5.39 -12.11
N GLU A 114 -14.16 6.21 -11.33
CA GLU A 114 -14.94 7.31 -11.95
C GLU A 114 -15.34 8.40 -10.95
N GLU A 115 -14.50 9.43 -10.76
CA GLU A 115 -14.96 10.78 -10.43
C GLU A 115 -13.88 11.77 -10.91
N GLY A 116 -13.86 12.02 -12.22
CA GLY A 116 -13.04 13.04 -12.86
C GLY A 116 -13.84 13.75 -13.94
N GLU A 117 -14.62 14.76 -13.54
CA GLU A 117 -15.27 15.71 -14.46
C GLU A 117 -15.03 17.16 -14.03
#